data_AF-A0A9D2H1U9-F1
#
_entry.id   AF-A0A9D2H1U9-F1
#
_cell.length_a   1.000
_cell.length_b   1.000
_cell.length_c   1.000
_cell.angle_alpha   90.00
_cell.angle_beta   90.00
_cell.angle_gamma   90.00
#
_symmetry.space_group_name_H-M   'P 1'
#
loop_
_entity.id
_entity.type
_entity.pdbx_description
1 polymer ?
#
loop_
_entity_poly.entity_id
_entity_poly.type
_entity_poly.pdbx_seq_one_letter_code
_entity_poly.pdbx_strand_id
1 'polypeptide(L)'
;MTEDEKIAQYFTFLLERGFLFERDYSKGTDSTCTQIYRFKKDAGNYLEYRVLSPKERALLVCVRGEKKFPSPEKKYPAFVRAWKIKHLFSPSDVWEYTAALLKHELETTGTAFGIVL
;
A
#
# COMPACT_ATOMS: atom_id res chain seq x y z
N MET A 1 5.41 8.03 18.29
CA MET A 1 5.50 7.41 16.96
C MET A 1 4.78 8.30 15.97
N THR A 2 5.47 8.76 14.93
CA THR A 2 4.88 9.51 13.81
C THR A 2 4.02 8.58 12.94
N GLU A 3 3.15 9.12 12.10
CA GLU A 3 2.38 8.31 11.16
C GLU A 3 3.31 7.55 10.18
N ASP A 4 4.40 8.19 9.77
CA ASP A 4 5.42 7.61 8.88
C ASP A 4 6.11 6.41 9.53
N GLU A 5 6.50 6.52 10.80
CA GLU A 5 7.10 5.41 11.57
C GLU A 5 6.12 4.24 11.71
N LYS A 6 4.83 4.54 11.93
CA LYS A 6 3.77 3.53 12.02
C LYS A 6 3.56 2.79 10.70
N ILE A 7 3.51 3.52 9.59
CA ILE A 7 3.40 2.94 8.24
C ILE A 7 4.64 2.09 7.95
N ALA A 8 5.84 2.61 8.17
CA ALA A 8 7.08 1.85 7.98
C ALA A 8 7.08 0.55 8.81
N GLN A 9 6.55 0.58 10.03
CA GLN A 9 6.41 -0.60 10.87
C GLN A 9 5.47 -1.65 10.26
N TYR A 10 4.27 -1.26 9.82
CA TYR A 10 3.35 -2.22 9.18
C TYR A 10 3.91 -2.84 7.90
N PHE A 11 4.70 -2.06 7.15
CA PHE A 11 5.32 -2.47 5.89
C PHE A 11 6.77 -2.94 6.03
N THR A 12 7.23 -3.27 7.24
CA THR A 12 8.62 -3.72 7.47
C THR A 12 9.01 -4.90 6.60
N PHE A 13 8.06 -5.80 6.27
CA PHE A 13 8.30 -6.91 5.36
C PHE A 13 8.76 -6.49 3.96
N LEU A 14 8.38 -5.29 3.46
CA LEU A 14 8.90 -4.76 2.21
C LEU A 14 10.32 -4.21 2.38
N LEU A 15 10.58 -3.55 3.51
CA LEU A 15 11.89 -2.98 3.82
C LEU A 15 12.94 -4.09 3.92
N GLU A 16 12.60 -5.20 4.59
CA GLU A 16 13.41 -6.43 4.65
C GLU A 16 13.69 -7.04 3.28
N ARG A 17 12.83 -6.76 2.28
CA ARG A 17 12.96 -7.21 0.89
C ARG A 17 13.61 -6.16 0.00
N GLY A 18 14.27 -5.16 0.58
CA GLY A 18 15.05 -4.15 -0.12
C GLY A 18 14.21 -3.04 -0.78
N PHE A 19 12.98 -2.82 -0.34
CA PHE A 19 12.24 -1.61 -0.71
C PHE A 19 12.66 -0.46 0.21
N LEU A 20 12.70 0.74 -0.34
CA LEU A 20 12.87 1.99 0.40
C LEU A 20 11.53 2.69 0.53
N PHE A 21 11.26 3.23 1.71
CA PHE A 21 10.07 4.03 1.96
C PHE A 21 10.36 5.50 1.71
N GLU A 22 9.53 6.14 0.89
CA GLU A 22 9.56 7.56 0.58
C GLU A 22 8.17 8.16 0.84
N ARG A 23 8.13 9.34 1.45
CA ARG A 23 6.91 10.16 1.53
C ARG A 23 7.09 11.41 0.67
N ASP A 24 6.08 11.68 -0.14
CA ASP A 24 6.00 12.84 -1.01
C ASP A 24 4.57 13.40 -1.00
N TYR A 25 4.34 14.53 -1.65
CA TYR A 25 3.00 15.06 -1.83
C TYR A 25 2.84 15.76 -3.17
N SER A 26 1.63 15.72 -3.73
CA SER A 26 1.26 16.43 -4.94
C SER A 26 0.19 17.46 -4.61
N LYS A 27 0.47 18.74 -4.87
CA LYS A 27 -0.48 19.84 -4.68
C LYS A 27 -1.21 20.13 -6.00
N GLY A 28 -2.52 19.94 -6.01
CA GLY A 28 -3.40 20.35 -7.11
C GLY A 28 -3.55 21.87 -7.19
N THR A 29 -4.02 22.35 -8.33
CA THR A 29 -4.31 23.79 -8.55
C THR A 29 -5.50 24.29 -7.72
N ASP A 30 -6.35 23.37 -7.24
CA ASP A 30 -7.56 23.60 -6.45
C ASP A 30 -7.32 23.50 -4.92
N SER A 31 -6.07 23.64 -4.47
CA SER A 31 -5.65 23.49 -3.07
C SER A 31 -5.76 22.08 -2.49
N THR A 32 -6.13 21.07 -3.29
CA THR A 32 -6.07 19.67 -2.86
C THR A 32 -4.62 19.21 -2.71
N CYS A 33 -4.32 18.45 -1.66
CA CYS A 33 -2.99 17.91 -1.41
C CYS A 33 -3.08 16.38 -1.30
N THR A 34 -2.56 15.68 -2.30
CA THR A 34 -2.48 14.22 -2.29
C THR A 34 -1.18 13.80 -1.61
N GLN A 35 -1.27 13.12 -0.48
CA GLN A 35 -0.11 12.48 0.14
C GLN A 35 0.27 11.23 -0.64
N ILE A 36 1.56 11.02 -0.87
CA ILE A 36 2.09 9.88 -1.61
C ILE A 36 3.02 9.11 -0.69
N TYR A 37 2.65 7.86 -0.39
CA TYR A 37 3.47 6.92 0.36
C TYR A 37 4.00 5.89 -0.63
N ARG A 38 5.30 5.92 -0.90
CA ARG A 38 5.94 5.09 -1.92
C ARG A 38 6.86 4.06 -1.28
N PHE A 39 6.74 2.81 -1.71
CA PHE A 39 7.72 1.76 -1.47
C PHE A 39 8.43 1.44 -2.78
N LYS A 40 9.71 1.79 -2.87
CA LYS A 40 10.49 1.73 -4.10
C LYS A 40 11.55 0.63 -4.02
N LYS A 41 11.53 -0.30 -4.97
CA LYS A 41 12.61 -1.27 -5.17
C LYS A 41 13.68 -0.68 -6.08
N ASP A 42 13.24 -0.05 -7.17
CA ASP A 42 14.07 0.70 -8.11
C ASP A 42 13.21 1.71 -8.90
N ALA A 43 13.79 2.36 -9.92
CA ALA A 43 13.08 3.36 -10.73
C ALA A 43 11.89 2.79 -11.54
N GLY A 44 11.96 1.53 -11.96
CA GLY A 44 10.92 0.83 -12.71
C GLY A 44 9.96 0.02 -11.85
N ASN A 45 10.28 -0.22 -10.57
CA ASN A 45 9.51 -1.10 -9.69
C ASN A 45 9.20 -0.43 -8.34
N TYR A 46 7.94 -0.03 -8.15
CA TYR A 46 7.49 0.60 -6.91
C TYR A 46 5.98 0.46 -6.67
N LEU A 47 5.59 0.61 -5.41
CA LEU A 47 4.21 0.72 -4.96
C LEU A 47 3.98 2.16 -4.49
N GLU A 48 2.86 2.77 -4.88
CA GLU A 48 2.46 4.11 -4.47
C GLU A 48 1.04 4.07 -3.90
N TYR A 49 0.90 4.45 -2.64
CA TYR A 49 -0.39 4.76 -2.04
C TYR A 49 -0.61 6.26 -2.12
N ARG A 50 -1.56 6.66 -2.96
CA ARG A 50 -1.98 8.06 -3.12
C ARG A 50 -3.20 8.29 -2.26
N VAL A 51 -3.08 9.18 -1.27
CA VAL A 51 -4.09 9.45 -0.26
C VAL A 51 -4.53 10.89 -0.41
N LEU A 52 -5.74 11.09 -0.94
CA LEU A 52 -6.37 12.41 -1.07
C LEU A 52 -7.11 12.78 0.23
N SER A 53 -7.73 11.78 0.86
CA SER A 53 -8.38 11.91 2.16
C SER A 53 -8.37 10.56 2.89
N PRO A 54 -8.80 10.49 4.17
CA PRO A 54 -8.90 9.20 4.86
C PRO A 54 -9.77 8.17 4.14
N LYS A 55 -10.73 8.60 3.32
CA LYS A 55 -11.67 7.74 2.57
C LYS A 55 -11.29 7.54 1.10
N GLU A 56 -10.42 8.40 0.56
CA GLU A 56 -10.04 8.38 -0.86
C GLU A 56 -8.58 8.04 -1.02
N ARG A 57 -8.34 6.78 -1.41
CA ARG A 57 -7.02 6.19 -1.54
C ARG A 57 -6.94 5.38 -2.81
N ALA A 58 -5.82 5.47 -3.52
CA ALA A 58 -5.54 4.66 -4.68
C ALA A 58 -4.18 3.98 -4.55
N LEU A 59 -4.14 2.69 -4.87
CA LEU A 59 -2.89 1.96 -5.06
C LEU A 59 -2.49 2.04 -6.53
N LEU A 60 -1.31 2.58 -6.78
CA LEU A 60 -0.60 2.49 -8.04
C LEU A 60 0.59 1.53 -7.85
N VAL A 61 0.78 0.64 -8.81
CA VAL A 61 1.94 -0.26 -8.86
C VAL A 61 2.66 0.00 -10.18
N CYS A 62 3.95 0.27 -10.11
CA CYS A 62 4.81 0.32 -11.28
C CYS A 62 5.62 -0.96 -11.35
N VAL A 63 5.53 -1.67 -12.48
CA VAL A 63 6.31 -2.89 -12.76
C VAL A 63 7.05 -2.69 -14.06
N ARG A 64 8.39 -2.70 -14.02
CA ARG A 64 9.25 -2.46 -15.19
C ARG A 64 8.88 -1.18 -15.97
N GLY A 65 8.50 -0.13 -15.25
CA GLY A 65 8.09 1.16 -15.84
C GLY A 65 6.61 1.25 -16.23
N GLU A 66 5.87 0.14 -16.23
CA GLU A 66 4.44 0.13 -16.53
C GLU A 66 3.60 0.35 -15.28
N LYS A 67 2.72 1.36 -15.33
CA LYS A 67 1.81 1.70 -14.24
C LYS A 67 0.53 0.87 -14.31
N LYS A 68 0.17 0.27 -13.18
CA LYS A 68 -1.03 -0.55 -12.97
C LYS A 68 -1.78 -0.03 -11.76
N PHE A 69 -3.11 -0.17 -11.78
CA PHE A 69 -4.00 0.25 -10.70
C PHE A 69 -4.77 -0.97 -10.20
N PRO A 70 -4.11 -1.87 -9.46
CA PRO A 70 -4.78 -3.06 -8.97
C PRO A 70 -5.89 -2.68 -7.99
N SER A 71 -6.90 -3.55 -7.90
CA SER A 71 -7.94 -3.51 -6.88
C SER A 71 -7.81 -4.74 -5.98
N PRO A 72 -6.88 -4.76 -5.01
CA PRO A 72 -6.58 -5.97 -4.25
C PRO A 72 -7.79 -6.47 -3.44
N GLU A 73 -8.66 -5.55 -3.01
CA GLU A 73 -9.90 -5.92 -2.32
C GLU A 73 -10.86 -6.73 -3.21
N LYS A 74 -10.93 -6.38 -4.50
CA LYS A 74 -11.74 -7.12 -5.48
C LYS A 74 -11.08 -8.45 -5.84
N LYS A 75 -9.74 -8.51 -5.82
CA LYS A 75 -8.97 -9.73 -6.09
C LYS A 75 -9.10 -10.75 -4.95
N TYR A 76 -9.15 -10.28 -3.69
CA TYR A 76 -9.17 -11.13 -2.50
C TYR A 76 -10.40 -10.91 -1.59
N PRO A 77 -11.64 -11.09 -2.08
CA PRO A 77 -12.84 -10.78 -1.30
C PRO A 77 -12.99 -11.69 -0.06
N ALA A 78 -12.47 -12.91 -0.10
CA ALA A 78 -12.48 -13.82 1.05
C ALA A 78 -11.58 -13.30 2.19
N PHE A 79 -10.34 -12.90 1.86
CA PHE A 79 -9.42 -12.29 2.82
C PHE A 79 -10.00 -11.02 3.43
N VAL A 80 -10.55 -10.13 2.60
CA VAL A 80 -11.16 -8.87 3.06
C VAL A 80 -12.29 -9.13 4.06
N ARG A 81 -13.18 -10.10 3.77
CA ARG A 81 -14.27 -10.46 4.69
C ARG A 81 -13.74 -11.02 6.01
N ALA A 82 -12.81 -11.96 5.97
CA ALA A 82 -12.22 -12.54 7.17
C ALA A 82 -11.51 -11.48 8.02
N TRP A 83 -10.76 -10.57 7.39
CA TRP A 83 -10.09 -9.47 8.07
C TRP A 83 -11.11 -8.54 8.76
N LYS A 84 -12.17 -8.12 8.05
CA LYS A 84 -13.23 -7.26 8.61
C LYS A 84 -13.94 -7.89 9.79
N ILE A 85 -14.23 -9.20 9.74
CA ILE A 85 -14.85 -9.92 10.86
C ILE A 85 -13.91 -9.95 12.07
N LYS A 86 -12.63 -10.23 11.87
CA LYS A 86 -11.63 -10.27 12.94
C LYS A 86 -11.44 -8.92 13.64
N HIS A 87 -11.69 -7.81 12.94
CA HIS A 87 -11.49 -6.45 13.45
C HIS A 87 -12.81 -5.70 13.72
N LEU A 88 -13.95 -6.40 13.77
CA LEU A 88 -15.27 -5.77 13.90
C LEU A 88 -15.43 -4.91 15.16
N PHE A 89 -14.71 -5.25 16.23
CA PHE A 89 -14.74 -4.55 17.52
C PHE A 89 -13.46 -3.77 17.83
N SER A 90 -12.55 -3.69 16.86
CA SER A 90 -11.26 -3.01 17.01
C SER A 90 -11.26 -1.74 16.17
N PRO A 91 -10.61 -0.65 16.63
CA PRO A 91 -10.33 0.46 15.74
C PRO A 91 -9.50 -0.03 14.55
N SER A 92 -10.09 0.03 13.36
CA SER A 92 -9.44 -0.41 12.12
C SER A 92 -8.43 0.62 11.66
N ASP A 93 -7.15 0.31 11.80
CA ASP A 93 -6.12 1.06 11.08
C ASP A 93 -6.07 0.61 9.62
N VAL A 94 -6.43 1.52 8.75
CA VAL A 94 -6.35 1.37 7.30
C VAL A 94 -4.97 0.97 6.78
N TRP A 95 -3.88 1.43 7.41
CA TRP A 95 -2.52 1.09 6.98
C TRP A 95 -2.15 -0.33 7.39
N GLU A 96 -2.62 -0.77 8.55
CA GLU A 96 -2.52 -2.17 8.98
C GLU A 96 -3.27 -3.08 8.01
N TYR A 97 -4.52 -2.73 7.66
CA TYR A 97 -5.30 -3.45 6.67
C TYR A 97 -4.61 -3.52 5.30
N THR A 98 -4.08 -2.37 4.85
CA THR A 98 -3.40 -2.25 3.55
C THR A 98 -2.13 -3.12 3.52
N ALA A 99 -1.34 -3.08 4.60
CA ALA A 99 -0.16 -3.90 4.76
C ALA A 99 -0.51 -5.39 4.80
N ALA A 100 -1.56 -5.78 5.52
CA ALA A 100 -2.03 -7.16 5.60
C ALA A 100 -2.48 -7.69 4.23
N LEU A 101 -3.18 -6.86 3.45
CA LEU A 101 -3.64 -7.22 2.11
C LEU A 101 -2.48 -7.37 1.12
N LEU A 102 -1.48 -6.49 1.19
CA LEU A 102 -0.27 -6.62 0.39
C LEU A 102 0.57 -7.83 0.80
N LYS A 103 0.70 -8.10 2.10
CA LYS A 103 1.39 -9.28 2.60
C LYS A 103 0.70 -10.56 2.11
N HIS A 104 -0.63 -10.59 2.09
CA HIS A 104 -1.39 -11.70 1.52
C HIS A 104 -1.15 -11.88 0.01
N GLU A 105 -1.08 -10.78 -0.77
CA GLU A 105 -0.68 -10.85 -2.18
C GLU A 105 0.71 -11.48 -2.33
N LEU A 106 1.69 -11.05 -1.54
CA LEU A 106 3.05 -11.59 -1.57
C LEU A 106 3.08 -13.08 -1.25
N GLU A 107 2.38 -13.51 -0.20
CA GLU A 107 2.33 -14.91 0.23
C GLU A 107 1.62 -15.78 -0.82
N THR A 108 0.63 -15.22 -1.52
CA THR A 108 -0.15 -15.96 -2.52
C THR A 108 0.56 -16.06 -3.88
N THR A 109 1.26 -15.01 -4.31
CA THR A 109 1.82 -14.93 -5.67
C THR A 109 3.34 -14.94 -5.72
N GLY A 110 4.02 -14.78 -4.58
CA GLY A 110 5.46 -14.59 -4.49
C GLY A 110 5.95 -13.22 -4.97
N THR A 111 5.05 -12.30 -5.35
CA THR A 111 5.40 -10.99 -5.93
C THR A 111 4.53 -9.87 -5.37
N ALA A 112 5.04 -8.64 -5.32
CA ALA A 112 4.24 -7.45 -4.99
C ALA A 112 3.53 -6.96 -6.25
N PHE A 113 2.39 -7.59 -6.58
CA PHE A 113 1.61 -7.27 -7.79
C PHE A 113 2.45 -7.32 -9.08
N GLY A 114 3.33 -8.32 -9.20
CA GLY A 114 4.24 -8.50 -10.33
C GLY A 114 5.65 -7.93 -10.15
N ILE A 115 5.93 -7.21 -9.06
CA ILE A 115 7.30 -6.85 -8.68
C ILE A 115 7.94 -8.07 -8.00
N VAL A 116 9.02 -8.59 -8.60
CA VAL A 116 9.83 -9.66 -8.00
C VAL A 116 10.68 -9.05 -6.88
N LEU A 117 10.65 -9.69 -5.71
CA LEU A 117 11.26 -9.22 -4.46
C LEU A 117 12.76 -9.55 -4.39
#